data_AF-A0A964U0F3-F1
#
_entry.id   AF-A0A964U0F3-F1
#
_cell.length_a   1.000
_cell.length_b   1.000
_cell.length_c   1.000
_cell.angle_alpha   90.00
_cell.angle_beta   90.00
_cell.angle_gamma   90.00
#
_symmetry.space_group_name_H-M   'P 1'
#
loop_
_entity.id
_entity.type
_entity.pdbx_description
1 polymer ?
#
loop_
_entity_poly.entity_id
_entity_poly.type
_entity_poly.pdbx_seq_one_letter_code
_entity_poly.pdbx_strand_id
1 'polypeptide(L)'
;RSADLVIRLGDGSDESHARMQTALDALWPFTGEMMTPDSTDAALAEAGIMPDLTGLRGTWDALVRDVLAEATLAIPDSGFMHKGGKQGQHSEHLGHMLATMQFLPRAYPDATW
;
A
#
# COMPACT_ATOMS: atom_id res chain seq x y z
N ARG A 1 4.18 12.10 -8.38
CA ARG A 1 5.25 12.68 -7.53
C ARG A 1 6.17 11.60 -6.94
N SER A 2 5.67 10.43 -6.55
CA SER A 2 6.52 9.29 -6.12
C SER A 2 7.15 8.53 -7.29
N ALA A 3 6.48 8.41 -8.44
CA ALA A 3 6.99 7.69 -9.62
C ALA A 3 8.39 8.15 -10.06
N ASP A 4 8.63 9.47 -10.14
CA ASP A 4 9.95 10.04 -10.45
C ASP A 4 11.06 9.54 -9.51
N LEU A 5 10.77 9.41 -8.21
CA LEU A 5 11.75 8.88 -7.25
C LEU A 5 11.98 7.38 -7.44
N VAL A 6 10.94 6.61 -7.77
CA VAL A 6 11.08 5.19 -8.10
C VAL A 6 11.97 5.03 -9.33
N ILE A 7 11.73 5.82 -10.38
CA ILE A 7 12.52 5.80 -11.61
C ILE A 7 13.97 6.19 -11.33
N ARG A 8 14.22 7.32 -10.66
CA ARG A 8 15.59 7.80 -10.38
C ARG A 8 16.39 6.89 -9.47
N LEU A 9 15.75 6.17 -8.56
CA LEU A 9 16.43 5.22 -7.67
C LEU A 9 16.59 3.85 -8.33
N GLY A 10 15.63 3.43 -9.14
CA GLY A 10 15.69 2.21 -9.94
C GLY A 10 16.73 2.30 -11.05
N ASP A 11 16.65 3.32 -11.92
CA ASP A 11 17.63 3.59 -12.99
C ASP A 11 18.78 4.48 -12.50
N GLY A 12 19.21 4.24 -11.25
CA GLY A 12 20.24 5.02 -10.57
C GLY A 12 21.60 4.32 -10.56
N SER A 13 22.21 4.23 -9.38
CA SER A 13 23.40 3.39 -9.17
C SER A 13 23.01 1.94 -8.88
N ASP A 14 23.94 1.01 -9.01
CA ASP A 14 23.72 -0.40 -8.62
C ASP A 14 23.21 -0.52 -7.17
N GLU A 15 23.72 0.33 -6.26
CA GLU A 15 23.28 0.36 -4.87
C GLU A 15 21.83 0.86 -4.74
N SER A 16 21.46 1.95 -5.42
CA SER A 16 20.09 2.48 -5.32
C SER A 16 19.08 1.55 -5.99
N HIS A 17 19.48 0.94 -7.11
CA HIS A 17 18.69 -0.04 -7.83
C HIS A 17 18.39 -1.25 -6.93
N ALA A 18 19.42 -1.86 -6.33
CA ALA A 18 19.28 -3.02 -5.45
C ALA A 18 18.41 -2.71 -4.22
N ARG A 19 18.52 -1.50 -3.66
CA ARG A 19 17.68 -1.07 -2.53
C ARG A 19 16.22 -0.88 -2.95
N MET A 20 15.98 -0.30 -4.12
CA MET A 20 14.62 -0.09 -4.62
C MET A 20 13.95 -1.42 -4.96
N GLN A 21 14.66 -2.35 -5.59
CA GLN A 21 14.15 -3.71 -5.84
C GLN A 21 13.84 -4.43 -4.52
N THR A 22 14.76 -4.39 -3.54
CA THR A 22 14.51 -5.00 -2.22
C THR A 22 13.27 -4.41 -1.54
N ALA A 23 13.08 -3.09 -1.61
CA ALA A 23 11.92 -2.43 -1.03
C ALA A 23 10.62 -2.84 -1.76
N LEU A 24 10.67 -2.94 -3.09
CA LEU A 24 9.55 -3.39 -3.90
C LEU A 24 9.17 -4.84 -3.55
N ASP A 25 10.14 -5.76 -3.51
CA ASP A 25 9.94 -7.17 -3.17
C ASP A 25 9.31 -7.32 -1.78
N ALA A 26 9.79 -6.54 -0.80
CA ALA A 26 9.29 -6.59 0.58
C ALA A 26 7.85 -6.06 0.72
N LEU A 27 7.47 -5.05 -0.07
CA LEU A 27 6.17 -4.38 0.06
C LEU A 27 5.11 -4.92 -0.91
N TRP A 28 5.51 -5.64 -1.95
CA TRP A 28 4.61 -6.18 -2.97
C TRP A 28 3.45 -7.00 -2.41
N PRO A 29 3.64 -7.88 -1.41
CA PRO A 29 2.55 -8.68 -0.85
C PRO A 29 1.41 -7.85 -0.25
N PHE A 30 1.63 -6.59 0.14
CA PHE A 30 0.58 -5.72 0.69
C PHE A 30 -0.29 -5.07 -0.38
N THR A 31 0.12 -5.13 -1.66
CA THR A 31 -0.63 -4.48 -2.74
C THR A 31 -1.96 -5.17 -3.06
N GLY A 32 -2.09 -6.46 -2.73
CA GLY A 32 -3.30 -7.24 -3.03
C GLY A 32 -4.56 -6.74 -2.32
N GLU A 33 -4.45 -6.28 -1.06
CA GLU A 33 -5.61 -5.79 -0.30
C GLU A 33 -6.21 -4.51 -0.91
N MET A 34 -5.42 -3.68 -1.61
CA MET A 34 -5.87 -2.39 -2.15
C MET A 34 -7.07 -2.52 -3.11
N MET A 35 -7.17 -3.63 -3.84
CA MET A 35 -8.26 -3.92 -4.79
C MET A 35 -9.10 -5.13 -4.39
N THR A 36 -8.99 -5.58 -3.13
CA THR A 36 -9.84 -6.65 -2.60
C THR A 36 -11.02 -5.99 -1.88
N PRO A 37 -12.25 -6.03 -2.44
CA PRO A 37 -13.42 -5.46 -1.78
C PRO A 37 -13.85 -6.32 -0.59
N ASP A 38 -14.36 -5.67 0.45
CA ASP A 38 -15.15 -6.31 1.50
C ASP A 38 -16.66 -6.06 1.32
N SER A 39 -17.48 -6.53 2.26
CA SER A 39 -18.94 -6.35 2.20
C SER A 39 -19.38 -4.88 2.21
N THR A 40 -18.62 -4.01 2.87
CA THR A 40 -18.89 -2.58 2.94
C THR A 40 -18.58 -1.93 1.60
N ASP A 41 -17.43 -2.27 1.02
CA ASP A 41 -17.05 -1.81 -0.32
C ASP A 41 -18.12 -2.19 -1.37
N ALA A 42 -18.58 -3.46 -1.33
CA ALA A 42 -19.60 -3.96 -2.25
C ALA A 42 -20.93 -3.22 -2.12
N ALA A 43 -21.41 -3.01 -0.89
CA ALA A 43 -22.67 -2.29 -0.64
C ALA A 43 -22.60 -0.82 -1.10
N LEU A 44 -21.46 -0.17 -0.88
CA LEU A 44 -21.25 1.22 -1.31
C LEU A 44 -21.09 1.35 -2.82
N ALA A 45 -20.51 0.34 -3.49
CA ALA A 45 -20.45 0.29 -4.95
C ALA A 45 -21.83 0.08 -5.56
N GLU A 46 -22.65 -0.83 -5.01
CA GLU A 46 -24.03 -1.06 -5.46
C GLU A 46 -24.90 0.19 -5.30
N ALA A 47 -24.71 0.94 -4.20
CA ALA A 47 -25.38 2.21 -3.96
C ALA A 47 -24.87 3.36 -4.85
N GLY A 48 -23.85 3.16 -5.67
CA GLY A 48 -23.25 4.20 -6.52
C GLY A 48 -22.47 5.27 -5.73
N ILE A 49 -22.06 4.97 -4.51
CA ILE A 49 -21.33 5.90 -3.61
C ILE A 49 -19.82 5.77 -3.81
N MET A 50 -19.32 4.54 -3.99
CA MET A 50 -17.90 4.26 -4.25
C MET A 50 -17.71 3.56 -5.60
N PRO A 51 -16.53 3.66 -6.21
CA PRO A 51 -16.21 2.86 -7.40
C PRO A 51 -16.09 1.37 -7.04
N ASP A 52 -16.36 0.51 -8.02
CA ASP A 52 -16.03 -0.91 -7.92
C ASP A 52 -14.51 -1.09 -7.89
N LEU A 53 -13.99 -1.55 -6.75
CA LEU A 53 -12.56 -1.77 -6.53
C LEU A 53 -11.98 -2.85 -7.44
N THR A 54 -12.79 -3.82 -7.88
CA THR A 54 -12.31 -4.91 -8.75
C THR A 54 -11.93 -4.37 -10.13
N GLY A 55 -12.66 -3.36 -10.62
CA GLY A 55 -12.39 -2.67 -11.88
C GLY A 55 -11.13 -1.78 -11.85
N LEU A 56 -10.61 -1.42 -10.67
CA LEU A 56 -9.43 -0.57 -10.55
C LEU A 56 -8.11 -1.31 -10.77
N ARG A 57 -8.13 -2.65 -10.69
CA ARG A 57 -6.91 -3.48 -10.76
C ARG A 57 -6.15 -3.25 -12.07
N GLY A 58 -6.85 -3.27 -13.21
CA GLY A 58 -6.23 -3.11 -14.52
C GLY A 58 -5.52 -1.76 -14.69
N THR A 59 -6.15 -0.67 -14.25
CA THR A 59 -5.57 0.68 -14.30
C THR A 59 -4.32 0.78 -13.41
N TRP A 60 -4.37 0.19 -12.22
CA TRP A 60 -3.22 0.19 -11.31
C TRP A 60 -2.06 -0.66 -11.86
N ASP A 61 -2.35 -1.86 -12.37
CA ASP A 61 -1.34 -2.75 -12.95
C ASP A 61 -0.65 -2.10 -14.15
N ALA A 62 -1.38 -1.38 -15.01
CA ALA A 62 -0.81 -0.64 -16.13
C ALA A 62 0.14 0.46 -15.65
N LEU A 63 -0.31 1.31 -14.72
CA LEU A 63 0.50 2.40 -14.18
C LEU A 63 1.78 1.89 -13.50
N VAL A 64 1.67 0.87 -12.66
CA VAL A 64 2.81 0.31 -11.94
C VAL A 64 3.78 -0.38 -12.90
N ARG A 65 3.27 -1.11 -13.90
CA ARG A 65 4.11 -1.73 -14.93
C ARG A 65 4.93 -0.68 -15.69
N ASP A 66 4.31 0.41 -16.11
CA ASP A 66 5.00 1.47 -16.87
C ASP A 66 6.10 2.11 -16.02
N VAL A 67 5.81 2.46 -14.77
CA VAL A 67 6.79 3.06 -13.85
C VAL A 67 7.94 2.10 -13.56
N LEU A 68 7.67 0.82 -13.28
CA LEU A 68 8.71 -0.15 -12.97
C LEU A 68 9.57 -0.49 -14.19
N ALA A 69 8.98 -0.53 -15.39
CA ALA A 69 9.72 -0.71 -16.63
C ALA A 69 10.68 0.45 -16.89
N GLU A 70 10.21 1.70 -16.72
CA GLU A 70 11.07 2.89 -16.83
C GLU A 70 12.15 2.92 -15.76
N ALA A 71 11.84 2.45 -14.54
CA ALA A 71 12.80 2.32 -13.45
C ALA A 71 13.78 1.13 -13.59
N THR A 72 13.67 0.32 -14.65
CA THR A 72 14.43 -0.93 -14.86
C THR A 72 14.24 -2.02 -13.78
N LEU A 73 13.18 -1.93 -12.99
CA LEU A 73 12.89 -2.85 -11.88
C LEU A 73 12.05 -4.05 -12.32
N ALA A 74 12.24 -5.18 -11.65
CA ALA A 74 11.45 -6.38 -11.86
C ALA A 74 10.15 -6.34 -11.05
N ILE A 75 9.05 -6.78 -11.66
CA ILE A 75 7.78 -6.98 -10.96
C ILE A 75 7.89 -8.26 -10.11
N PRO A 76 7.70 -8.19 -8.78
CA PRO A 76 7.81 -9.37 -7.91
C PRO A 76 6.69 -10.39 -8.17
N ASP A 77 6.97 -11.68 -7.89
CA ASP A 77 5.98 -12.75 -8.03
C ASP A 77 4.83 -12.59 -7.02
N SER A 78 3.62 -12.91 -7.45
CA SER A 78 2.37 -12.66 -6.74
C SER A 78 1.90 -13.81 -5.85
N GLY A 79 2.80 -14.71 -5.42
CA GLY A 79 2.41 -15.97 -4.76
C GLY A 79 1.55 -15.80 -3.49
N PHE A 80 1.91 -14.88 -2.61
CA PHE A 80 1.15 -14.58 -1.39
C PHE A 80 0.88 -13.08 -1.27
N MET A 81 -0.35 -12.72 -0.87
CA MET A 81 -0.78 -11.34 -0.67
C MET A 81 -1.42 -11.20 0.72
N HIS A 82 -0.96 -10.21 1.49
CA HIS A 82 -1.54 -9.86 2.78
C HIS A 82 -2.94 -9.26 2.61
N LYS A 83 -3.79 -9.50 3.61
CA LYS A 83 -5.15 -8.96 3.74
C LYS A 83 -5.55 -8.95 5.22
N GLY A 84 -6.64 -8.25 5.54
CA GLY A 84 -7.25 -8.23 6.86
C GLY A 84 -7.25 -6.85 7.52
N GLY A 85 -6.51 -5.88 6.98
CA GLY A 85 -6.45 -4.51 7.51
C GLY A 85 -7.82 -3.85 7.52
N LYS A 86 -8.65 -4.09 6.50
CA LYS A 86 -10.05 -3.60 6.47
C LYS A 86 -10.94 -4.23 7.55
N GLN A 87 -10.57 -5.40 8.08
CA GLN A 87 -11.30 -6.11 9.15
C GLN A 87 -10.62 -5.97 10.53
N GLY A 88 -9.71 -5.02 10.69
CA GLY A 88 -9.01 -4.79 11.96
C GLY A 88 -7.91 -5.81 12.28
N GLN A 89 -7.57 -6.69 11.33
CA GLN A 89 -6.47 -7.65 11.46
C GLN A 89 -5.21 -7.04 10.85
N HIS A 90 -4.47 -6.29 11.67
CA HIS A 90 -3.28 -5.57 11.26
C HIS A 90 -2.00 -6.37 11.56
N SER A 91 -0.89 -5.97 10.93
CA SER A 91 0.44 -6.41 11.37
C SER A 91 0.76 -5.89 12.77
N GLU A 92 1.79 -6.45 13.38
CA GLU A 92 2.33 -6.04 14.68
C GLU A 92 2.72 -4.56 14.73
N HIS A 93 2.97 -3.95 13.57
CA HIS A 93 3.37 -2.55 13.46
C HIS A 93 2.30 -1.56 13.96
N LEU A 94 1.01 -1.83 13.72
CA LEU A 94 -0.04 -0.86 14.04
C LEU A 94 -0.16 -0.62 15.55
N GLY A 95 -0.03 -1.67 16.37
CA GLY A 95 -0.08 -1.54 17.82
C GLY A 95 0.97 -0.59 18.37
N HIS A 96 2.21 -0.70 17.88
CA HIS A 96 3.30 0.20 18.24
C HIS A 96 3.04 1.64 17.78
N MET A 97 2.57 1.83 16.55
CA MET A 97 2.24 3.17 16.04
C MET A 97 1.14 3.86 16.87
N LEU A 98 0.06 3.14 17.20
CA LEU A 98 -1.04 3.70 17.97
C LEU A 98 -0.64 4.00 19.42
N ALA A 99 0.22 3.18 20.03
CA ALA A 99 0.73 3.45 21.37
C ALA A 99 1.48 4.80 21.43
N THR A 100 2.33 5.08 20.43
CA THR A 100 3.02 6.37 20.33
C THR A 100 2.07 7.50 19.97
N MET A 101 1.26 7.33 18.92
CA MET A 101 0.36 8.38 18.41
C MET A 101 -0.67 8.82 19.45
N GLN A 102 -1.16 7.88 20.25
CA GLN A 102 -2.27 8.12 21.18
C GLN A 102 -1.79 8.32 22.63
N PHE A 103 -0.48 8.39 22.88
CA PHE A 103 0.03 8.55 24.25
C PHE A 103 -0.58 9.78 24.95
N LEU A 104 -0.42 10.97 24.35
CA LEU A 104 -0.85 12.23 24.94
C LEU A 104 -2.38 12.30 25.19
N PRO A 105 -3.25 12.01 24.20
CA PRO A 105 -4.69 12.04 24.43
C PRO A 105 -5.18 10.94 25.39
N ARG A 106 -4.46 9.81 25.54
CA ARG A 106 -4.81 8.78 26.54
C ARG A 106 -4.35 9.15 27.95
N ALA A 107 -3.23 9.86 28.08
CA ALA A 107 -2.74 10.32 29.38
C ALA A 107 -3.53 11.53 29.92
N TYR A 108 -4.04 12.38 29.02
CA TYR A 108 -4.78 13.61 29.37
C TYR A 108 -6.08 13.72 28.55
N PRO A 109 -7.10 12.89 28.85
CA PRO A 109 -8.32 12.82 28.04
C PRO A 109 -9.17 14.09 28.05
N ASP A 110 -9.12 14.88 29.13
CA ASP A 110 -9.92 16.11 29.27
C ASP A 110 -9.16 17.38 28.83
N ALA A 111 -7.94 17.22 28.30
CA ALA A 111 -7.15 18.34 27.80
C ALA A 111 -7.69 18.86 26.45
N THR A 112 -7.57 20.16 26.22
CA THR A 112 -7.94 20.83 24.98
C THR A 112 -6.68 21.20 24.19
N TRP A 113 -6.70 20.96 22.88
CA TRP A 113 -5.58 21.16 21.95
C TRP A 113 -6.06 21.80 20.65
#